data_AF-K2SX37-F1
#
_entry.id   AF-K2SX37-F1
#
_cell.length_a   1.000
_cell.length_b   1.000
_cell.length_c   1.000
_cell.angle_alpha   90.00
_cell.angle_beta   90.00
_cell.angle_gamma   90.00
#
_symmetry.space_group_name_H-M   'P 1'
#
loop_
_entity.id
_entity.type
_entity.pdbx_description
1 polymer ?
#
loop_
_entity_poly.entity_id
_entity_poly.type
_entity_poly.pdbx_seq_one_letter_code
_entity_poly.pdbx_strand_id
1 'polypeptide(L)' 'MPSFPEGLEIDHKQNLNGTMGAYAEQILIATGKDDWTSRIEEEDDAYLQRKVKDILGRKGELSD' A
#
# COMPACT_ATOMS: atom_id res chain seq x y z
N MET A 1 16.75 -5.63 23.54
CA MET A 1 15.74 -6.39 22.79
C MET A 1 14.77 -6.99 23.81
N PRO A 2 13.47 -7.13 23.50
CA PRO A 2 12.53 -7.82 24.40
C PRO A 2 13.00 -9.27 24.64
N SER A 3 12.79 -9.77 25.86
CA SER A 3 13.08 -11.17 26.20
C SER A 3 11.92 -12.07 25.77
N PHE A 4 12.19 -13.08 24.96
CA PHE A 4 11.20 -14.06 24.54
C PHE A 4 11.11 -15.24 25.52
N PRO A 5 9.95 -15.91 25.64
CA PRO A 5 9.84 -17.15 26.40
C PRO A 5 10.72 -18.26 25.80
N GLU A 6 11.27 -19.16 26.64
CA GLU A 6 12.05 -20.31 26.17
C GLU A 6 11.21 -21.20 25.23
N GLY A 7 11.79 -21.57 24.08
CA GLY A 7 11.17 -22.45 23.09
C GLY A 7 10.06 -21.81 22.24
N LEU A 8 9.79 -20.51 22.40
CA LEU A 8 8.81 -19.75 21.61
C LEU A 8 9.50 -18.63 20.83
N GLU A 9 10.33 -19.02 19.87
CA GLU A 9 10.90 -18.08 18.90
C GLU A 9 9.80 -17.52 17.99
N ILE A 10 9.96 -16.25 17.55
CA ILE A 10 9.06 -15.65 16.57
C ILE A 10 9.21 -16.42 15.24
N ASP A 11 8.08 -16.81 14.64
CA ASP A 11 8.08 -17.30 13.27
C ASP A 11 8.32 -16.14 12.29
N HIS A 12 9.48 -16.15 11.64
CA HIS A 12 9.88 -15.17 10.63
C HIS A 12 9.65 -15.66 9.19
N LYS A 13 9.14 -16.88 8.99
CA LYS A 13 9.01 -17.52 7.68
C LYS A 13 7.57 -17.54 7.18
N GLN A 14 6.60 -17.61 8.07
CA GLN A 14 5.20 -17.66 7.69
C GLN A 14 4.76 -16.34 7.01
N ASN A 15 4.06 -16.44 5.88
CA ASN A 15 3.43 -15.29 5.26
C ASN A 15 2.27 -14.80 6.15
N LEU A 16 2.29 -13.52 6.51
CA LEU A 16 1.27 -12.90 7.35
C LEU A 16 0.00 -12.51 6.56
N ASN A 17 0.05 -12.51 5.22
CA ASN A 17 -1.10 -12.19 4.38
C ASN A 17 -2.29 -13.13 4.70
N GLY A 18 -3.44 -12.54 5.01
CA GLY A 18 -4.66 -13.26 5.41
C GLY A 18 -4.69 -13.78 6.86
N THR A 19 -3.62 -13.60 7.64
CA THR A 19 -3.56 -14.03 9.06
C THR A 19 -3.80 -12.90 10.07
N MET A 20 -3.76 -11.65 9.59
CA MET A 20 -4.09 -10.46 10.36
C MET A 20 -5.36 -9.81 9.79
N GLY A 21 -6.00 -8.94 10.58
CA GLY A 21 -7.09 -8.11 10.08
C GLY A 21 -6.63 -7.30 8.87
N ALA A 22 -7.50 -7.10 7.89
CA ALA A 22 -7.18 -6.32 6.71
C ALA A 22 -6.82 -4.88 7.12
N TYR A 23 -5.59 -4.47 6.83
CA TYR A 23 -5.16 -3.08 6.98
C TYR A 23 -5.32 -2.40 5.62
N ALA A 24 -5.99 -1.25 5.61
CA ALA A 24 -6.07 -0.43 4.41
C ALA A 24 -4.83 0.47 4.34
N GLU A 25 -4.02 0.30 3.32
CA GLU A 25 -2.95 1.25 2.99
C GLU A 25 -3.54 2.42 2.20
N GLN A 26 -3.15 3.64 2.55
CA GLN A 26 -3.63 4.86 1.92
C GLN A 26 -2.47 5.79 1.63
N ILE A 27 -2.55 6.48 0.48
CA ILE A 27 -1.60 7.53 0.09
C ILE A 27 -2.37 8.84 -0.07
N LEU A 28 -1.89 9.88 0.60
CA LEU A 28 -2.39 11.24 0.45
C LEU A 28 -1.46 12.04 -0.48
N ILE A 29 -2.01 12.55 -1.58
CA ILE A 29 -1.28 13.41 -2.51
C ILE A 29 -1.75 14.86 -2.31
N ALA A 30 -0.96 15.65 -1.59
CA ALA A 30 -1.27 17.04 -1.25
C ALA A 30 -0.94 18.00 -2.42
N THR A 31 -1.76 17.99 -3.45
CA THR A 31 -1.58 18.80 -4.67
C THR A 31 -2.08 20.23 -4.55
N GLY A 32 -2.92 20.54 -3.55
CA GLY A 32 -3.66 21.81 -3.46
C GLY A 32 -4.77 21.96 -4.49
N LYS A 33 -5.13 20.89 -5.22
CA LYS A 33 -6.23 20.87 -6.19
C LYS A 33 -7.49 20.30 -5.53
N ASP A 34 -8.57 21.07 -5.59
CA ASP A 34 -9.84 20.76 -4.94
C ASP A 34 -10.74 19.87 -5.80
N ASP A 35 -10.80 20.13 -7.11
CA ASP A 35 -11.65 19.39 -8.06
C ASP A 35 -10.85 18.38 -8.88
N TRP A 36 -11.35 17.15 -8.97
CA TRP A 36 -10.75 16.06 -9.73
C TRP A 36 -11.78 15.38 -10.61
N THR A 37 -11.35 14.89 -11.77
CA THR A 37 -12.13 13.90 -12.51
C THR A 37 -12.37 12.66 -11.65
N SER A 38 -13.48 11.97 -11.91
CA SER A 38 -13.84 10.72 -11.20
C SER A 38 -12.71 9.68 -11.24
N ARG A 39 -11.91 9.71 -12.31
CA ARG A 39 -10.70 8.91 -12.46
C ARG A 39 -9.50 9.83 -12.51
N ILE A 40 -8.86 10.04 -11.35
CA ILE A 40 -7.74 10.98 -11.20
C ILE A 40 -6.58 10.71 -12.17
N GLU A 41 -6.44 9.47 -12.67
CA GLU A 41 -5.46 9.11 -13.69
C GLU A 41 -5.77 9.67 -15.09
N GLU A 42 -6.98 10.15 -15.34
CA GLU A 42 -7.42 10.72 -16.61
C GLU A 42 -7.19 12.25 -16.68
N GLU A 43 -6.72 12.87 -15.61
CA GLU A 43 -6.30 14.28 -15.64
C GLU A 43 -5.13 14.50 -16.62
N ASP A 44 -5.06 15.70 -17.20
CA ASP A 44 -3.98 16.07 -18.13
C ASP A 44 -2.61 15.99 -17.44
N ASP A 45 -2.54 16.39 -16.17
CA ASP A 45 -1.33 16.36 -15.34
C ASP A 45 -1.36 15.22 -14.29
N ALA A 46 -1.76 14.02 -14.73
CA ALA A 46 -1.90 12.85 -13.86
C ALA A 46 -0.63 12.00 -13.69
N TYR A 47 0.56 12.53 -13.99
CA TYR A 47 1.77 11.69 -14.06
C TYR A 47 2.02 10.92 -12.76
N LEU A 48 1.96 11.60 -11.61
CA LEU A 48 2.21 10.98 -10.31
C LEU A 48 1.17 9.90 -9.99
N GLN A 49 -0.11 10.19 -10.21
CA GLN A 49 -1.25 9.31 -9.96
C GLN A 49 -1.14 8.03 -10.80
N ARG A 50 -0.81 8.18 -12.09
CA ARG A 50 -0.55 7.06 -13.01
C ARG A 50 0.62 6.20 -12.51
N LYS A 51 1.74 6.82 -12.15
CA LYS A 51 2.91 6.09 -11.65
C LYS A 51 2.65 5.35 -10.33
N VAL A 52 1.93 5.98 -9.40
CA VAL A 52 1.51 5.35 -8.14
C VAL A 52 0.62 4.13 -8.42
N LYS A 53 -0.37 4.29 -9.31
CA LYS A 53 -1.28 3.21 -9.71
C LYS A 53 -0.56 2.07 -10.45
N ASP A 54 0.45 2.36 -11.27
CA ASP A 54 1.24 1.31 -11.94
C ASP A 54 2.02 0.44 -10.95
N ILE A 55 2.47 1.02 -9.83
CA ILE A 55 3.30 0.34 -8.83
C ILE A 55 2.46 -0.40 -7.80
N LEU A 56 1.39 0.23 -7.30
CA LEU A 56 0.57 -0.27 -6.19
C LEU A 56 -0.81 -0.78 -6.61
N GLY A 57 -1.25 -0.45 -7.83
CA GLY A 57 -2.50 -0.93 -8.37
C GLY A 57 -2.41 -2.37 -8.86
N ARG A 58 -3.53 -2.87 -9.38
CA ARG A 58 -3.63 -4.26 -9.86
C ARG A 58 -2.52 -4.59 -10.87
N LYS A 59 -1.76 -5.66 -10.59
CA LYS A 59 -0.56 -6.13 -11.33
C LYS A 59 0.70 -5.28 -11.15
N GLY A 60 0.68 -4.31 -10.25
CA GLY A 60 1.86 -3.56 -9.87
C GLY A 60 2.85 -4.42 -9.08
N GLU A 61 4.13 -4.05 -9.15
CA GLU A 61 5.23 -4.77 -8.48
C GLU A 61 5.04 -4.84 -6.96
N LEU A 62 4.42 -3.81 -6.37
CA LEU A 62 4.18 -3.69 -4.94
C LEU A 62 2.70 -3.89 -4.59
N SER A 63 1.92 -4.51 -5.49
CA SER A 63 0.56 -4.93 -5.17
C SER A 63 0.62 -6.13 -4.23
N ASP A 64 0.03 -5.99 -3.03
CA ASP A 64 -0.28 -7.12 -2.14
C ASP A 64 -1.35 -8.05 -2.75
#